data_AF-A0A445EPG8-F1
#
_entry.id   AF-A0A445EPG8-F1
#
_cell.length_a   1.000
_cell.length_b   1.000
_cell.length_c   1.000
_cell.angle_alpha   90.00
_cell.angle_beta   90.00
_cell.angle_gamma   90.00
#
_symmetry.space_group_name_H-M   'P 1'
#
loop_
_entity.id
_entity.type
_entity.pdbx_description
1 polymer ?
#
loop_
_entity_poly.entity_id
_entity_poly.type
_entity_poly.pdbx_seq_one_letter_code
_entity_poly.pdbx_strand_id
1 'polypeptide(L)' 'MLSEHKSRCRVCSEILPAFHRLSNNFPKLSFVYADIDECPETTQHIRYTPTFQFFRDGEKVDEMYGAGEERLRDRAWLHS' A
#
# COMPACT_ATOMS: atom_id res chain seq x y z
N MET A 1 2.39 3.57 1.04
CA MET A 1 1.36 3.34 2.09
C MET A 1 0.36 2.32 1.57
N LEU A 2 0.14 1.23 2.31
CA LEU A 2 -0.88 0.20 2.02
C LEU A 2 -2.06 0.39 2.98
N SER A 3 -3.28 0.48 2.43
CA SER A 3 -4.53 0.58 3.17
C SER A 3 -5.42 -0.63 2.90
N GLU A 4 -5.80 -1.36 3.96
CA GLU A 4 -6.64 -2.55 3.86
C GLU A 4 -7.53 -2.79 5.09
N HIS A 5 -8.54 -3.66 4.92
CA HIS A 5 -9.32 -4.23 6.01
C HIS A 5 -8.66 -5.52 6.51
N LYS A 6 -8.04 -5.47 7.69
CA LYS A 6 -7.33 -6.61 8.30
C LYS A 6 -8.21 -7.84 8.51
N SER A 7 -9.53 -7.65 8.66
CA SER A 7 -10.45 -8.72 9.08
C SER A 7 -11.26 -9.35 7.94
N ARG A 8 -11.25 -8.82 6.71
CA ARG A 8 -12.25 -9.21 5.68
C ARG A 8 -11.79 -9.21 4.21
N CYS A 9 -10.50 -9.26 3.94
CA CYS A 9 -10.00 -9.19 2.57
C CYS A 9 -9.01 -10.33 2.26
N ARG A 10 -9.47 -11.39 1.58
CA ARG A 10 -8.60 -12.48 1.10
C ARG A 10 -7.47 -11.95 0.20
N VAL A 11 -7.84 -11.03 -0.69
CA VAL A 11 -6.94 -10.39 -1.66
C VAL A 11 -5.84 -9.58 -0.97
N CYS A 12 -6.12 -9.02 0.20
CA CYS A 12 -5.16 -8.22 0.96
C CYS A 12 -4.12 -9.13 1.66
N SER A 13 -4.56 -10.28 2.18
CA SER A 13 -3.62 -11.29 2.72
C SER A 13 -2.63 -11.83 1.69
N GLU A 14 -3.00 -11.87 0.40
CA GLU A 14 -2.11 -12.31 -0.68
C GLU A 14 -1.02 -11.27 -1.01
N ILE A 15 -1.34 -9.98 -0.96
CA ILE A 15 -0.39 -8.90 -1.31
C ILE A 15 0.48 -8.44 -0.13
N LEU A 16 0.06 -8.69 1.10
CA LEU A 16 0.82 -8.37 2.32
C LEU A 16 2.25 -8.93 2.33
N PRO A 17 2.50 -10.23 2.05
CA PRO A 17 3.87 -10.76 1.99
C PRO A 17 4.70 -10.14 0.88
N ALA A 18 4.08 -9.78 -0.26
CA ALA A 18 4.74 -9.08 -1.35
C ALA A 18 5.19 -7.68 -0.91
N PHE A 19 4.30 -6.92 -0.26
CA PHE A 19 4.61 -5.59 0.28
C PHE A 19 5.74 -5.64 1.31
N HIS A 20 5.74 -6.64 2.19
CA HIS A 20 6.83 -6.87 3.15
C HIS A 20 8.16 -7.20 2.47
N ARG A 21 8.16 -8.00 1.40
CA ARG A 21 9.38 -8.28 0.62
C ARG A 21 9.91 -7.03 -0.08
N LEU A 22 9.03 -6.18 -0.59
CA LEU A 22 9.42 -4.91 -1.21
C LEU A 22 10.07 -3.96 -0.21
N SER A 23 9.57 -3.90 1.02
CA SER A 23 10.23 -3.17 2.12
C SER A 23 11.70 -3.57 2.28
N ASN A 24 11.99 -4.87 2.26
CA ASN A 24 13.37 -5.35 2.35
C ASN A 24 14.21 -5.01 1.11
N ASN A 25 13.61 -4.98 -0.08
CA ASN A 25 14.32 -4.67 -1.33
C ASN A 25 14.57 -3.16 -1.51
N PHE A 26 13.76 -2.31 -0.90
CA PHE A 26 13.83 -0.85 -1.01
C PHE A 26 13.99 -0.20 0.37
N PRO A 27 15.13 -0.39 1.06
CA PRO A 27 15.33 0.11 2.42
C PRO A 27 15.37 1.64 2.54
N LYS A 28 15.47 2.35 1.41
CA LYS A 28 15.41 3.82 1.35
C LYS A 28 13.97 4.34 1.34
N LEU A 29 13.00 3.50 1.02
CA LEU A 29 11.59 3.85 0.98
C LEU A 29 10.92 3.51 2.31
N SER A 30 10.02 4.40 2.75
CA SER A 30 9.19 4.16 3.93
C SER A 30 7.92 3.41 3.55
N PHE A 31 7.82 2.15 3.99
CA PHE A 31 6.63 1.34 3.82
C PHE A 31 5.73 1.47 5.04
N VAL A 32 4.59 2.14 4.86
CA VAL A 32 3.57 2.32 5.90
C VAL A 32 2.37 1.42 5.60
N TYR A 33 1.89 0.72 6.63
CA TYR A 33 0.67 -0.07 6.61
C TYR A 33 -0.39 0.64 7.47
N ALA A 34 -1.59 0.80 6.94
CA ALA A 34 -2.72 1.39 7.65
C ALA A 34 -3.92 0.46 7.58
N ASP A 35 -4.41 0.07 8.75
CA ASP A 35 -5.69 -0.61 8.87
C ASP A 35 -6.81 0.43 8.80
N ILE A 36 -7.71 0.28 7.83
CA ILE A 36 -8.79 1.25 7.63
C ILE A 36 -9.88 1.16 8.69
N ASP A 37 -9.98 0.03 9.41
CA ASP A 37 -10.87 -0.14 10.55
C ASP A 37 -10.29 0.54 11.81
N GLU A 38 -8.95 0.57 11.97
CA GLU A 38 -8.29 1.20 13.12
C GLU A 38 -8.01 2.70 12.91
N CYS A 39 -7.96 3.19 11.67
CA CYS A 39 -7.58 4.58 11.33
C CYS A 39 -8.57 5.28 10.38
N PRO A 40 -9.88 5.38 10.73
CA PRO A 40 -10.92 5.88 9.82
C PRO A 40 -10.71 7.31 9.33
N GLU A 41 -10.08 8.19 10.12
CA GLU A 41 -9.83 9.59 9.73
C GLU A 41 -8.83 9.72 8.57
N THR A 42 -7.83 8.84 8.53
CA THR A 42 -6.79 8.85 7.48
C THR A 42 -7.24 8.07 6.24
N THR A 43 -8.16 7.12 6.42
CA THR A 43 -8.60 6.19 5.37
C THR A 43 -10.00 6.47 4.85
N GLN A 44 -10.66 7.54 5.31
CA GLN A 44 -12.01 7.95 4.88
C GLN A 44 -12.18 8.10 3.36
N HIS A 45 -11.08 8.40 2.65
CA HIS A 45 -11.09 8.56 1.19
C HIS A 45 -10.86 7.24 0.43
N ILE A 46 -10.52 6.16 1.13
CA ILE A 46 -10.24 4.84 0.55
C ILE A 46 -11.58 4.16 0.24
N ARG A 47 -11.90 4.04 -1.06
CA ARG A 47 -13.13 3.36 -1.52
C ARG A 47 -12.94 1.89 -1.86
N TYR A 48 -11.71 1.48 -2.14
CA TYR A 48 -11.38 0.13 -2.60
C TYR A 48 -10.25 -0.43 -1.75
N THR A 49 -10.26 -1.73 -1.46
CA THR A 49 -9.16 -2.40 -0.76
C THR A 49 -8.69 -3.62 -1.55
N PRO A 50 -7.37 -3.89 -1.59
CA PRO A 50 -6.29 -3.06 -1.05
C PRO A 50 -6.05 -1.80 -1.91
N THR A 51 -5.67 -0.69 -1.27
CA THR A 51 -5.20 0.54 -1.94
C THR A 51 -3.75 0.80 -1.56
N PHE A 52 -2.94 1.18 -2.55
CA PHE A 52 -1.56 1.63 -2.34
C PHE A 52 -1.42 3.07 -2.77
N GLN A 53 -0.91 3.90 -1.88
CA GLN A 53 -0.62 5.31 -2.12
C GLN A 53 0.88 5.55 -1.99
N PHE A 54 1.45 6.25 -2.96
CA PHE A 54 2.86 6.63 -2.99
C PHE A 54 2.95 8.12 -2.67
N PHE A 55 3.82 8.44 -1.72
CA PHE A 55 4.03 9.80 -1.26
C PHE A 55 5.48 10.18 -1.46
N ARG A 56 5.72 11.41 -1.92
CA ARG A 56 7.03 12.01 -2.08
C ARG A 56 6.95 13.45 -1.60
N ASP A 57 7.88 13.86 -0.73
CA ASP A 57 7.91 15.21 -0.14
C ASP A 57 6.59 15.62 0.56
N GLY A 58 5.83 14.64 1.07
CA GLY A 58 4.54 14.86 1.73
C GLY A 58 3.33 14.91 0.79
N GLU A 59 3.53 14.88 -0.52
CA GLU A 59 2.46 14.88 -1.52
C GLU A 59 2.21 13.50 -2.11
N LYS A 60 0.95 13.18 -2.40
CA LYS A 60 0.58 11.91 -3.05
C LYS A 60 0.94 12.00 -4.54
N VAL A 61 1.96 11.23 -4.95
CA VAL A 61 2.44 11.21 -6.34
C VAL A 61 1.80 10.13 -7.19
N ASP A 62 1.31 9.06 -6.56
CA ASP A 62 0.68 7.96 -7.28
C ASP A 62 -0.27 7.14 -6.40
N GLU A 63 -1.22 6.45 -7.02
CA GLU A 63 -2.21 5.60 -6.36
C GLU A 63 -2.58 4.40 -7.23
N MET A 64 -2.66 3.21 -6.63
CA MET A 64 -3.16 1.99 -7.27
C MET A 64 -4.13 1.23 -6.35
N TYR A 65 -4.99 0.44 -6.99
CA TYR A 65 -5.96 -0.43 -6.34
C TYR A 65 -5.73 -1.88 -6.75
N GLY A 66 -6.00 -2.81 -5.83
CA GLY A 66 -5.95 -4.26 -6.08
C GLY A 66 -4.58 -4.92 -5.82
N ALA A 67 -4.53 -6.25 -5.92
CA ALA A 67 -3.38 -7.08 -5.57
C ALA A 67 -2.47 -7.43 -6.76
N GLY A 68 -1.91 -6.42 -7.42
CA GLY A 68 -0.91 -6.64 -8.47
C GLY A 68 0.52 -6.52 -7.94
N GLU A 69 1.18 -7.64 -7.58
CA GLU A 69 2.56 -7.63 -7.08
C GLU A 69 3.54 -6.99 -8.07
N GLU A 70 3.47 -7.36 -9.35
CA GLU A 70 4.34 -6.81 -10.40
C GLU A 70 4.15 -5.30 -10.53
N ARG A 71 2.90 -4.84 -10.61
CA ARG A 71 2.56 -3.41 -10.70
C ARG A 71 3.00 -2.62 -9.47
N LEU A 72 2.86 -3.21 -8.28
CA LEU A 72 3.30 -2.62 -7.02
C LEU A 72 4.83 -2.47 -7.01
N ARG A 73 5.55 -3.50 -7.47
CA ARG A 73 7.00 -3.46 -7.61
C ARG A 73 7.47 -2.42 -8.62
N ASP A 74 6.86 -2.36 -9.80
CA ASP A 74 7.23 -1.38 -10.83
C ASP A 74 7.03 0.05 -10.34
N ARG A 75 5.92 0.32 -9.64
CA ARG A 75 5.66 1.64 -9.05
C ARG A 75 6.60 1.95 -7.89
N ALA A 76 6.89 0.97 -7.04
CA ALA A 76 7.90 1.14 -5.99
C ALA A 76 9.28 1.46 -6.58
N TRP A 77 9.65 0.83 -7.70
CA TRP A 77 10.88 1.13 -8.42
C TRP A 77 10.88 2.52 -9.06
N LEU A 78 9.77 2.91 -9.69
CA LEU A 78 9.61 4.23 -10.31
C LEU A 78 9.75 5.38 -9.30
N HIS A 79 9.30 5.17 -8.06
CA HIS A 79 9.30 6.16 -6.99
C HIS A 79 10.40 5.93 -5.92
N SER A 80 11.35 5.01 -6.17
CA SER A 80 12.49 4.71 -5.27
C SER A 80 13.62 5.72 -5.31
#